data_AF-A0A845BEL5-F1
#
_entry.id   AF-A0A845BEL5-F1
#
_cell.length_a   1.000
_cell.length_b   1.000
_cell.length_c   1.000
_cell.angle_alpha   90.00
_cell.angle_beta   90.00
_cell.angle_gamma   90.00
#
_symmetry.space_group_name_H-M   'P 1'
#
loop_
_entity.id
_entity.type
_entity.pdbx_description
1 polymer ?
#
loop_
_entity_poly.entity_id
_entity_poly.type
_entity_poly.pdbx_seq_one_letter_code
_entity_poly.pdbx_strand_id
1 'polypeptide(L)'
;MTPRLAASALALALLAAIPALARAPSADERTRVESALRAQGFVGWGKIGMDDGLWEVEDASRGNNDARDIRLTPDDLTVIATGEGDRSATEQERAAIGQALRGQGFTGFQSVSLEEGVWEVDDARAADGTLYDLTLERHSFRILHRDKDN
;
A
#
# COMPACT_ATOMS: atom_id res chain seq x y z
N MET A 1 51.16 23.06 25.74
CA MET A 1 50.04 23.28 24.80
C MET A 1 49.46 21.92 24.43
N THR A 2 48.24 21.62 24.88
CA THR A 2 47.33 20.55 24.40
C THR A 2 46.85 20.86 22.96
N PRO A 3 46.26 19.93 22.15
CA PRO A 3 45.31 18.85 22.51
C PRO A 3 45.60 17.46 21.87
N ARG A 4 45.33 16.30 22.50
CA ARG A 4 44.06 15.56 22.70
C ARG A 4 43.21 15.36 21.43
N LEU A 5 43.45 14.24 20.73
CA LEU A 5 42.57 13.69 19.69
C LEU A 5 41.35 13.04 20.34
N ALA A 6 40.17 13.60 20.11
CA ALA A 6 38.90 12.98 20.45
C ALA A 6 38.42 12.12 19.27
N ALA A 7 38.36 10.80 19.46
CA ALA A 7 37.67 9.92 18.53
C ALA A 7 36.17 10.07 18.74
N SER A 8 35.47 10.66 17.78
CA SER A 8 34.01 10.74 17.79
C SER A 8 33.44 9.42 17.29
N ALA A 9 32.67 8.75 18.15
CA ALA A 9 31.88 7.57 17.79
C ALA A 9 30.73 8.00 16.87
N LEU A 10 30.67 7.42 15.67
CA LEU A 10 29.53 7.57 14.76
C LEU A 10 28.43 6.60 15.25
N ALA A 11 27.47 7.12 16.00
CA ALA A 11 26.27 6.37 16.34
C ALA A 11 25.37 6.31 15.11
N LEU A 12 25.28 5.13 14.49
CA LEU A 12 24.27 4.83 13.47
C LEU A 12 22.91 4.77 14.18
N ALA A 13 22.12 5.84 14.06
CA ALA A 13 20.71 5.81 14.46
C ALA A 13 19.94 4.96 13.44
N LEU A 14 19.66 3.71 13.79
CA LEU A 14 18.63 2.92 13.13
C LEU A 14 17.28 3.60 13.44
N LEU A 15 16.79 4.45 12.54
CA LEU A 15 15.38 4.77 12.52
C LEU A 15 14.65 3.50 12.08
N ALA A 16 14.11 2.77 13.06
CA ALA A 16 13.05 1.81 12.76
C ALA A 16 11.90 2.61 12.14
N ALA A 17 11.55 2.32 10.89
CA ALA A 17 10.30 2.79 10.31
C ALA A 17 9.16 2.32 11.23
N ILE A 18 8.51 3.26 11.90
CA ILE A 18 7.27 2.97 12.61
C ILE A 18 6.27 2.71 11.50
N PRO A 19 5.63 1.53 11.41
CA PRO A 19 4.58 1.32 10.42
C PRO A 19 3.56 2.44 10.61
N ALA A 20 3.21 3.14 9.52
CA ALA A 20 2.16 4.13 9.55
C ALA A 20 0.93 3.49 10.23
N LEU A 21 0.39 4.15 11.25
CA LEU A 21 -0.73 3.57 11.97
C LEU A 21 -1.96 3.73 11.07
N ALA A 22 -2.39 2.64 10.41
CA ALA A 22 -3.58 2.61 9.55
C ALA A 22 -4.73 3.44 10.16
N ARG A 23 -5.27 4.38 9.38
CA ARG A 23 -6.30 5.33 9.82
C ARG A 23 -7.54 4.56 10.25
N ALA A 24 -8.03 4.82 11.45
CA ALA A 24 -9.29 4.24 11.91
C ALA A 24 -10.49 4.72 11.07
N PRO A 25 -11.46 3.83 10.75
CA PRO A 25 -12.67 4.21 10.04
C PRO A 25 -13.58 5.11 10.89
N SER A 26 -14.28 6.03 10.24
CA SER A 26 -15.51 6.63 10.79
C SER A 26 -16.61 5.58 10.99
N ALA A 27 -17.65 5.92 11.74
CA ALA A 27 -18.78 5.00 11.98
C ALA A 27 -19.48 4.57 10.67
N ASP A 28 -19.66 5.51 9.74
CA ASP A 28 -20.31 5.24 8.45
C ASP A 28 -19.43 4.38 7.54
N GLU A 29 -18.12 4.67 7.49
CA GLU A 29 -17.14 3.83 6.79
C GLU A 29 -17.14 2.41 7.33
N ARG A 30 -17.05 2.25 8.65
CA ARG A 30 -17.10 0.94 9.30
C ARG A 30 -18.35 0.17 8.92
N THR A 31 -19.53 0.82 9.01
CA THR A 31 -20.80 0.19 8.68
C THR A 31 -20.83 -0.30 7.23
N ARG A 32 -20.31 0.51 6.29
CA ARG A 32 -20.22 0.14 4.87
C ARG A 32 -19.29 -1.05 4.64
N VAL A 33 -18.08 -1.02 5.22
CA VAL A 33 -17.10 -2.11 5.10
C VAL A 33 -17.66 -3.41 5.68
N GLU A 34 -18.22 -3.37 6.88
CA GLU A 34 -18.82 -4.56 7.50
C GLU A 34 -20.00 -5.11 6.69
N SER A 35 -20.82 -4.24 6.10
CA SER A 35 -21.92 -4.69 5.24
C SER A 35 -21.39 -5.38 3.99
N ALA A 36 -20.32 -4.88 3.38
CA ALA A 36 -19.68 -5.50 2.22
C ALA A 36 -19.05 -6.84 2.59
N LEU A 37 -18.37 -6.95 3.75
CA LEU A 37 -17.81 -8.20 4.24
C LEU A 37 -18.89 -9.28 4.41
N ARG A 38 -20.03 -8.93 5.04
CA ARG A 38 -21.17 -9.86 5.18
C ARG A 38 -21.75 -10.27 3.83
N ALA A 39 -21.95 -9.31 2.92
CA ALA A 39 -22.46 -9.59 1.57
C ALA A 39 -21.52 -10.52 0.78
N GLN A 40 -20.22 -10.40 1.01
CA GLN A 40 -19.22 -11.28 0.43
C GLN A 40 -19.13 -12.63 1.13
N GLY A 41 -19.76 -12.83 2.29
CA GLY A 41 -19.84 -14.11 3.01
C GLY A 41 -18.85 -14.27 4.16
N PHE A 42 -18.22 -13.19 4.61
CA PHE A 42 -17.45 -13.18 5.87
C PHE A 42 -18.39 -13.11 7.07
N VAL A 43 -18.05 -13.81 8.13
CA VAL A 43 -18.84 -13.93 9.36
C VAL A 43 -18.10 -13.43 10.61
N GLY A 44 -16.78 -13.23 10.50
CA GLY A 44 -15.95 -12.64 11.55
C GLY A 44 -14.80 -11.84 10.96
N TRP A 45 -14.34 -10.83 11.69
CA TRP A 45 -13.17 -10.00 11.38
C TRP A 45 -12.73 -9.27 12.65
N GLY A 46 -11.47 -8.87 12.67
CA GLY A 46 -10.83 -8.07 13.71
C GLY A 46 -10.92 -6.57 13.41
N LYS A 47 -9.76 -5.91 13.44
CA LYS A 47 -9.67 -4.47 13.20
C LYS A 47 -9.96 -4.16 11.73
N ILE A 48 -10.62 -3.02 11.51
CA ILE A 48 -10.77 -2.40 10.21
C ILE A 48 -9.96 -1.10 10.25
N GLY A 49 -9.08 -0.90 9.27
CA GLY A 49 -8.26 0.29 9.10
C GLY A 49 -8.20 0.71 7.64
N MET A 50 -7.70 1.93 7.39
CA MET A 50 -7.40 2.41 6.03
C MET A 50 -5.92 2.74 5.95
N ASP A 51 -5.21 2.11 5.04
CA ASP A 51 -3.79 2.37 4.77
C ASP A 51 -3.54 2.39 3.26
N ASP A 52 -2.69 3.30 2.79
CA ASP A 52 -2.35 3.45 1.36
C ASP A 52 -3.58 3.41 0.43
N GLY A 53 -4.64 4.09 0.85
CA GLY A 53 -5.90 4.16 0.11
C GLY A 53 -6.69 2.86 0.02
N LEU A 54 -6.32 1.83 0.78
CA LEU A 54 -6.99 0.53 0.85
C LEU A 54 -7.63 0.33 2.23
N TRP A 55 -8.75 -0.39 2.27
CA TRP A 55 -9.27 -0.91 3.54
C TRP A 55 -8.49 -2.15 3.92
N GLU A 56 -7.96 -2.18 5.14
CA GLU A 56 -7.37 -3.37 5.74
C GLU A 56 -8.34 -3.97 6.75
N VAL A 57 -8.51 -5.28 6.70
CA VAL A 57 -9.35 -6.02 7.63
C VAL A 57 -8.56 -7.20 8.17
N GLU A 58 -8.24 -7.13 9.45
CA GLU A 58 -7.51 -8.18 10.16
C GLU A 58 -8.42 -9.39 10.43
N ASP A 59 -7.87 -10.59 10.43
CA ASP A 59 -8.54 -11.84 10.86
C ASP A 59 -9.91 -12.08 10.21
N ALA A 60 -10.10 -11.65 8.96
CA ALA A 60 -11.34 -11.85 8.24
C ALA A 60 -11.55 -13.36 7.98
N SER A 61 -12.67 -13.89 8.45
CA SER A 61 -13.00 -15.32 8.41
C SER A 61 -14.40 -15.56 7.87
N ARG A 62 -14.52 -16.64 7.10
CA ARG A 62 -15.78 -17.21 6.62
C ARG A 62 -16.25 -18.39 7.48
N GLY A 63 -15.53 -18.66 8.57
CA GLY A 63 -15.68 -19.81 9.46
C GLY A 63 -14.59 -20.86 9.25
N ASN A 64 -14.54 -21.88 10.13
CA ASN A 64 -13.63 -23.03 10.02
C ASN A 64 -12.12 -22.69 10.10
N ASN A 65 -11.73 -21.75 10.98
CA ASN A 65 -10.32 -21.37 11.22
C ASN A 65 -9.58 -20.85 9.96
N ASP A 66 -10.28 -20.16 9.06
CA ASP A 66 -9.71 -19.58 7.83
C ASP A 66 -9.36 -18.08 7.96
N ALA A 67 -9.25 -17.59 9.18
CA ALA A 67 -8.96 -16.19 9.47
C ALA A 67 -7.66 -15.75 8.80
N ARG A 68 -7.73 -14.62 8.10
CA ARG A 68 -6.60 -14.02 7.39
C ARG A 68 -6.86 -12.54 7.19
N ASP A 69 -5.78 -11.79 7.05
CA ASP A 69 -5.86 -10.39 6.72
C ASP A 69 -6.25 -10.24 5.24
N ILE A 70 -7.12 -9.28 4.95
CA ILE A 70 -7.55 -8.97 3.60
C ILE A 70 -7.52 -7.47 3.38
N ARG A 71 -7.29 -7.07 2.14
CA ARG A 71 -7.50 -5.69 1.71
C ARG A 71 -8.75 -5.56 0.87
N LEU A 72 -9.37 -4.39 0.89
CA LEU A 72 -10.44 -4.04 -0.02
C LEU A 72 -10.12 -2.73 -0.72
N THR A 73 -10.53 -2.64 -1.98
CA THR A 73 -10.54 -1.38 -2.72
C THR A 73 -11.34 -0.31 -1.97
N PRO A 74 -10.94 0.97 -2.04
CA PRO A 74 -11.56 2.05 -1.27
C PRO A 74 -13.01 2.33 -1.66
N ASP A 75 -13.35 2.08 -2.93
CA ASP A 75 -14.57 2.53 -3.57
C ASP A 75 -15.64 1.44 -3.63
N ASP A 76 -15.35 0.31 -4.27
CA ASP A 76 -16.31 -0.78 -4.47
C ASP A 76 -16.18 -1.92 -3.44
N LEU A 77 -15.24 -1.81 -2.50
CA LEU A 77 -15.03 -2.77 -1.41
C LEU A 77 -14.80 -4.20 -1.93
N THR A 78 -14.16 -4.33 -3.09
CA THR A 78 -13.73 -5.59 -3.68
C THR A 78 -12.54 -6.13 -2.90
N VAL A 79 -12.60 -7.39 -2.48
CA VAL A 79 -11.49 -8.05 -1.77
C VAL A 79 -10.30 -8.26 -2.70
N ILE A 80 -9.17 -7.70 -2.29
CA ILE A 80 -7.83 -7.98 -2.79
C ILE A 80 -7.22 -8.98 -1.80
N ALA A 81 -7.17 -10.25 -2.18
CA ALA A 81 -6.64 -11.30 -1.32
C ALA A 81 -5.10 -11.28 -1.36
N THR A 82 -4.46 -10.98 -0.23
CA THR A 82 -3.05 -10.59 -0.11
C THR A 82 -2.06 -11.76 0.04
N GLY A 83 -2.42 -12.95 -0.43
CA GLY A 83 -1.60 -14.17 -0.30
C GLY A 83 -0.45 -14.30 -1.30
N GLU A 84 -0.16 -13.25 -2.08
CA GLU A 84 0.99 -13.25 -2.99
C GLU A 84 2.22 -12.67 -2.30
N GLY A 85 3.35 -13.35 -2.45
CA GLY A 85 4.60 -12.90 -1.84
C GLY A 85 5.15 -11.66 -2.54
N ASP A 86 5.70 -10.77 -1.73
CA ASP A 86 6.29 -9.51 -2.18
C ASP A 86 7.40 -9.77 -3.20
N ARG A 87 7.37 -9.00 -4.30
CA ARG A 87 8.36 -9.12 -5.36
C ARG A 87 8.48 -7.84 -6.16
N SER A 88 9.66 -7.60 -6.72
CA SER A 88 9.80 -6.59 -7.77
C SER A 88 9.00 -6.99 -9.02
N ALA A 89 8.50 -6.01 -9.76
CA ALA A 89 7.90 -6.28 -11.05
C ALA A 89 8.93 -6.84 -12.04
N THR A 90 8.48 -7.75 -12.90
CA THR A 90 9.26 -8.15 -14.08
C THR A 90 9.39 -6.98 -15.07
N GLU A 91 10.32 -7.06 -16.01
CA GLU A 91 10.47 -6.02 -17.05
C GLU A 91 9.19 -5.84 -17.87
N GLN A 92 8.47 -6.93 -18.16
CA GLN A 92 7.21 -6.90 -18.89
C GLN A 92 6.11 -6.17 -18.10
N GLU A 93 5.97 -6.46 -16.81
CA GLU A 93 5.02 -5.79 -15.93
C GLU A 93 5.37 -4.31 -15.76
N ARG A 94 6.66 -4.00 -15.54
CA ARG A 94 7.16 -2.63 -15.47
C ARG A 94 6.85 -1.84 -16.74
N ALA A 95 6.99 -2.45 -17.91
CA ALA A 95 6.65 -1.81 -19.18
C ALA A 95 5.13 -1.56 -19.32
N ALA A 96 4.30 -2.53 -18.93
CA ALA A 96 2.84 -2.41 -18.97
C ALA A 96 2.34 -1.32 -18.01
N ILE A 97 2.83 -1.30 -16.78
CA ILE A 97 2.53 -0.28 -15.77
C ILE A 97 3.00 1.10 -16.27
N GLY A 98 4.20 1.19 -16.83
CA GLY A 98 4.68 2.44 -17.42
C GLY A 98 3.88 2.94 -18.61
N GLN A 99 3.29 2.06 -19.40
CA GLN A 99 2.34 2.46 -20.44
C GLN A 99 1.05 3.00 -19.84
N ALA A 100 0.50 2.32 -18.83
CA ALA A 100 -0.72 2.75 -18.15
C ALA A 100 -0.55 4.11 -17.46
N LEU A 101 0.56 4.31 -16.74
CA LEU A 101 0.87 5.57 -16.05
C LEU A 101 1.09 6.74 -17.00
N ARG A 102 1.69 6.51 -18.19
CA ARG A 102 1.78 7.55 -19.23
C ARG A 102 0.42 8.04 -19.70
N GLY A 103 -0.54 7.13 -19.85
CA GLY A 103 -1.93 7.48 -20.15
C GLY A 103 -2.60 8.32 -19.05
N GLN A 104 -2.06 8.27 -17.83
CA GLN A 104 -2.54 8.99 -16.65
C GLN A 104 -1.73 10.27 -16.34
N GLY A 105 -0.80 10.66 -17.23
CA GLY A 105 -0.06 11.93 -17.12
C GLY A 105 1.29 11.83 -16.40
N PHE A 106 1.77 10.63 -16.11
CA PHE A 106 3.11 10.40 -15.57
C PHE A 106 4.14 10.21 -16.68
N THR A 107 5.37 10.61 -16.40
CA THR A 107 6.49 10.63 -17.35
C THR A 107 7.53 9.55 -17.07
N GLY A 108 7.56 9.03 -15.84
CA GLY A 108 8.42 7.93 -15.40
C GLY A 108 8.21 7.61 -13.92
N PHE A 109 8.94 6.62 -13.40
CA PHE A 109 8.98 6.21 -12.00
C PHE A 109 10.29 5.47 -11.72
N GLN A 110 10.67 5.33 -10.46
CA GLN A 110 11.92 4.68 -10.04
C GLN A 110 11.76 3.16 -10.01
N SER A 111 10.97 2.68 -9.07
CA SER A 111 10.75 1.26 -8.78
C SER A 111 9.27 0.90 -8.88
N VAL A 112 9.01 -0.40 -8.98
CA VAL A 112 7.68 -0.95 -8.83
C VAL A 112 7.78 -2.36 -8.25
N SER A 113 7.01 -2.61 -7.20
CA SER A 113 6.90 -3.90 -6.52
C SER A 113 5.44 -4.31 -6.43
N LEU A 114 5.20 -5.62 -6.47
CA LEU A 114 3.94 -6.20 -6.08
C LEU A 114 4.06 -6.53 -4.60
N GLU A 115 3.27 -5.88 -3.77
CA GLU A 115 3.26 -6.06 -2.32
C GLU A 115 1.83 -6.35 -1.92
N GLU A 116 1.63 -7.50 -1.27
CA GLU A 116 0.33 -7.89 -0.72
C GLU A 116 -0.85 -7.72 -1.72
N GLY A 117 -0.62 -8.03 -2.99
CA GLY A 117 -1.64 -8.03 -4.04
C GLY A 117 -1.93 -6.69 -4.71
N VAL A 118 -1.18 -5.62 -4.41
CA VAL A 118 -1.22 -4.33 -5.12
C VAL A 118 0.14 -3.95 -5.68
N TRP A 119 0.16 -3.08 -6.69
CA TRP A 119 1.43 -2.53 -7.19
C TRP A 119 1.76 -1.26 -6.44
N GLU A 120 2.91 -1.23 -5.77
CA GLU A 120 3.50 -0.01 -5.25
C GLU A 120 4.50 0.55 -6.25
N VAL A 121 4.41 1.84 -6.56
CA VAL A 121 5.24 2.54 -7.53
C VAL A 121 5.89 3.74 -6.86
N ASP A 122 7.22 3.69 -6.74
CA ASP A 122 7.97 4.76 -6.07
C ASP A 122 8.39 5.86 -7.06
N ASP A 123 8.42 7.10 -6.56
CA ASP A 123 8.91 8.28 -7.27
C ASP A 123 8.26 8.47 -8.66
N ALA A 124 6.96 8.23 -8.78
CA ALA A 124 6.21 8.43 -10.02
C ALA A 124 6.17 9.92 -10.38
N ARG A 125 6.83 10.29 -11.47
CA ARG A 125 7.00 11.68 -11.91
C ARG A 125 5.84 12.16 -12.76
N ALA A 126 5.03 13.07 -12.25
CA ALA A 126 4.04 13.79 -13.03
C ALA A 126 4.68 14.76 -14.05
N ALA A 127 3.90 15.23 -15.03
CA ALA A 127 4.38 16.14 -16.07
C ALA A 127 4.92 17.48 -15.53
N ASP A 128 4.46 17.92 -14.36
CA ASP A 128 4.96 19.11 -13.67
C ASP A 128 6.27 18.87 -12.88
N GLY A 129 6.78 17.64 -12.91
CA GLY A 129 8.00 17.22 -12.21
C GLY A 129 7.78 16.74 -10.78
N THR A 130 6.57 16.86 -10.23
CA THR A 130 6.23 16.37 -8.89
C THR A 130 6.33 14.85 -8.83
N LEU A 131 6.88 14.33 -7.73
CA LEU A 131 6.99 12.91 -7.45
C LEU A 131 5.85 12.44 -6.54
N TYR A 132 5.43 11.20 -6.75
CA TYR A 132 4.38 10.56 -5.99
C TYR A 132 4.71 9.10 -5.79
N ASP A 133 4.43 8.59 -4.61
CA ASP A 133 4.27 7.16 -4.39
C ASP A 133 2.83 6.77 -4.73
N LEU A 134 2.67 5.71 -5.54
CA LEU A 134 1.37 5.28 -6.05
C LEU A 134 1.10 3.82 -5.71
N THR A 135 -0.10 3.58 -5.18
CA THR A 135 -0.68 2.24 -5.06
C THR A 135 -1.64 2.00 -6.21
N LEU A 136 -1.43 0.94 -7.00
CA LEU A 136 -2.26 0.59 -8.16
C LEU A 136 -2.97 -0.74 -7.96
N GLU A 137 -4.19 -0.83 -8.49
CA GLU A 137 -4.89 -2.10 -8.60
C GLU A 137 -4.15 -3.04 -9.55
N ARG A 138 -4.04 -4.31 -9.14
CA ARG A 138 -3.16 -5.30 -9.75
C ARG A 138 -3.39 -5.55 -11.23
N HIS A 139 -4.65 -5.60 -11.65
CA HIS A 139 -5.03 -6.06 -12.98
C HIS A 139 -5.32 -4.91 -13.96
N SER A 140 -5.88 -3.82 -13.47
CA SER A 140 -6.33 -2.66 -14.24
C SER A 140 -5.31 -1.52 -14.24
N PHE A 141 -4.33 -1.53 -13.33
CA PHE A 141 -3.40 -0.42 -13.09
C PHE A 141 -4.10 0.92 -12.77
N ARG A 142 -5.33 0.85 -12.27
CA ARG A 142 -6.07 1.99 -11.71
C ARG A 142 -5.33 2.48 -10.47
N ILE A 143 -5.03 3.77 -10.41
CA ILE A 143 -4.46 4.39 -9.21
C ILE A 143 -5.52 4.32 -8.08
N LEU A 144 -5.18 3.63 -6.99
CA LEU A 144 -5.97 3.54 -5.77
C LEU A 144 -5.55 4.60 -4.76
N HIS A 145 -4.25 4.89 -4.70
CA HIS A 145 -3.67 5.88 -3.83
C HIS A 145 -2.55 6.67 -4.51
N ARG A 146 -2.37 7.90 -4.02
CA ARG A 146 -1.33 8.84 -4.43
C ARG A 146 -0.89 9.56 -3.18
N ASP A 147 0.34 9.34 -2.75
CA ASP A 147 1.01 10.17 -1.76
C ASP A 147 2.05 11.05 -2.45
N LYS A 148 2.19 12.29 -2.01
CA LYS A 148 3.13 13.25 -2.60
C LYS A 148 4.41 13.27 -1.78
N ASP A 149 5.54 12.99 -2.44
CA ASP A 149 6.85 13.17 -1.81
C ASP A 149 7.10 14.65 -1.54
N ASN A 150 7.42 14.97 -0.29
CA ASN A 150 7.62 16.34 0.20
C ASN A 150 9.10 16.66 0.44
#